data_AF-A0AAW8LK97-F1
#
_entry.id   AF-A0AAW8LK97-F1
#
_cell.length_a   1.000
_cell.length_b   1.000
_cell.length_c   1.000
_cell.angle_alpha   90.00
_cell.angle_beta   90.00
_cell.angle_gamma   90.00
#
_symmetry.space_group_name_H-M   'P 1'
#
loop_
_entity.id
_entity.type
_entity.pdbx_description
1 polymer ?
#
loop_
_entity_poly.entity_id
_entity_poly.type
_entity_poly.pdbx_seq_one_letter_code
_entity_poly.pdbx_strand_id
1 'polypeptide(L)'
;MILAKLDQLTPFSNASFDLKLTDQSRFPLLDGTGSIQLAGLSQTTQNPSNIFDLKINSETDEHVKKLNQIKAKWKIYFGTYDEPNKWCRITPVYAREWVMMMTNLAYMLSTPEFETLWFNHKAVMGDDFFGNDGQVEGPNGFFQPEDYVRIYREILNRNEINLGITNMGGGLGGGAVLGVDTWLFYGHYRLSGYRIIAHEFGHHWGGHNSAWAMSNYGFEAMVDWLNFYFQRRPGSIPYMDPNVNAFHLTPDSALCQGVNQNMVKGVASTAPWNKVDEYFKNNPMPNP
;
A
#
# COMPACT_ATOMS: atom_id res chain seq x y z
N MET A 1 -24.75 18.14 4.42
CA MET A 1 -24.00 19.08 3.60
C MET A 1 -23.04 18.23 2.82
N ILE A 2 -23.42 18.01 1.58
CA ILE A 2 -22.49 17.54 0.56
C ILE A 2 -21.61 18.76 0.27
N LEU A 3 -20.30 18.66 0.53
CA LEU A 3 -19.37 19.79 0.39
C LEU A 3 -19.21 20.19 -1.08
N ALA A 4 -19.19 19.21 -1.97
CA ALA A 4 -19.20 19.36 -3.41
C ALA A 4 -19.71 18.07 -4.06
N LYS A 5 -20.29 18.17 -5.25
CA LYS A 5 -20.46 17.06 -6.19
C LYS A 5 -19.47 17.29 -7.32
N LEU A 6 -18.59 16.33 -7.55
CA LEU A 6 -17.53 16.42 -8.55
C LEU A 6 -17.80 15.37 -9.62
N ASP A 7 -18.12 15.82 -10.84
CA ASP A 7 -18.34 14.90 -11.96
C ASP A 7 -17.02 14.39 -12.53
N GLN A 8 -15.94 15.19 -12.42
CA GLN A 8 -14.60 14.82 -12.81
C GLN A 8 -13.56 15.50 -11.91
N LEU A 9 -12.51 14.76 -11.54
CA LEU A 9 -11.32 15.27 -10.84
C LEU A 9 -10.09 14.98 -11.70
N THR A 10 -9.39 16.04 -12.12
CA THR A 10 -8.09 15.86 -12.79
C THR A 10 -7.06 15.30 -11.79
N PRO A 11 -6.24 14.32 -12.18
CA PRO A 11 -5.17 13.81 -11.32
C PRO A 11 -4.27 14.92 -10.79
N PHE A 12 -3.91 14.84 -9.50
CA PHE A 12 -3.04 15.81 -8.81
C PHE A 12 -3.50 17.28 -8.88
N SER A 13 -4.81 17.51 -9.03
CA SER A 13 -5.38 18.85 -8.94
C SER A 13 -5.64 19.25 -7.49
N ASN A 14 -5.56 20.55 -7.21
CA ASN A 14 -6.04 21.12 -5.95
C ASN A 14 -7.40 21.75 -6.21
N ALA A 15 -8.40 21.35 -5.41
CA ALA A 15 -9.69 22.00 -5.36
C ALA A 15 -9.88 22.60 -3.97
N SER A 16 -10.15 23.90 -3.93
CA SER A 16 -10.47 24.62 -2.70
C SER A 16 -11.94 24.99 -2.72
N PHE A 17 -12.65 24.67 -1.64
CA PHE A 17 -14.06 24.99 -1.49
C PHE A 17 -14.22 25.89 -0.27
N ASP A 18 -14.82 27.06 -0.46
CA ASP A 18 -15.16 27.96 0.64
C ASP A 18 -16.41 27.41 1.35
N LEU A 19 -16.20 26.87 2.54
CA LEU A 19 -17.25 26.28 3.35
C LEU A 19 -17.69 27.25 4.46
N LYS A 20 -18.92 27.76 4.34
CA LYS A 20 -19.53 28.54 5.42
C LYS A 20 -20.29 27.62 6.37
N LEU A 21 -19.67 27.29 7.48
CA LEU A 21 -20.31 26.53 8.56
C LEU A 21 -21.15 27.47 9.43
N THR A 22 -22.43 27.15 9.57
CA THR A 22 -23.39 27.79 10.49
C THR A 22 -24.06 26.74 11.36
N ASP A 23 -24.77 27.17 12.41
CA ASP A 23 -25.53 26.25 13.27
C ASP A 23 -26.64 25.51 12.51
N GLN A 24 -27.03 25.97 11.31
CA GLN A 24 -28.02 25.30 10.45
C GLN A 24 -27.38 24.27 9.50
N SER A 25 -26.06 24.12 9.52
CA SER A 25 -25.35 23.15 8.68
C SER A 25 -25.69 21.75 9.16
N ARG A 26 -26.25 20.96 8.25
CA ARG A 26 -26.47 19.53 8.45
C ARG A 26 -25.34 18.77 7.78
N PHE A 27 -24.86 17.67 8.32
CA PHE A 27 -23.82 16.81 7.75
C PHE A 27 -24.44 15.44 7.48
N PRO A 28 -24.45 14.93 6.24
CA PRO A 28 -25.11 13.67 5.95
C PRO A 28 -24.33 12.52 6.60
N LEU A 29 -25.04 11.52 7.12
CA LEU A 29 -24.40 10.28 7.55
C LEU A 29 -23.91 9.52 6.33
N LEU A 30 -22.77 8.84 6.46
CA LEU A 30 -22.14 8.10 5.35
C LEU A 30 -23.02 6.95 4.84
N ASP A 31 -23.92 6.44 5.66
CA ASP A 31 -24.88 5.38 5.35
C ASP A 31 -26.19 5.90 4.71
N GLY A 32 -26.31 7.21 4.50
CA GLY A 32 -27.50 7.84 3.91
C GLY A 32 -28.74 7.87 4.83
N THR A 33 -28.64 7.40 6.08
CA THR A 33 -29.81 7.28 6.99
C THR A 33 -30.32 8.61 7.55
N GLY A 34 -29.56 9.69 7.37
CA GLY A 34 -29.95 11.01 7.83
C GLY A 34 -28.81 12.02 7.83
N SER A 35 -28.88 12.95 8.79
CA SER A 35 -27.87 13.99 8.93
C SER A 35 -27.72 14.44 10.39
N ILE A 36 -26.51 14.78 10.80
CA ILE A 36 -26.22 15.41 12.09
C ILE A 36 -26.17 16.93 11.94
N GLN A 37 -26.72 17.66 12.92
CA GLN A 37 -26.54 19.11 13.05
C GLN A 37 -25.63 19.38 14.24
N LEU A 38 -24.59 20.17 14.04
CA LEU A 38 -23.67 20.55 15.11
C LEU A 38 -24.06 21.94 15.63
N ALA A 39 -24.25 22.06 16.95
CA ALA A 39 -24.54 23.33 17.60
C ALA A 39 -23.24 24.10 17.92
N GLY A 40 -23.29 25.43 17.91
CA GLY A 40 -22.16 26.28 18.29
C GLY A 40 -21.13 26.53 17.18
N LEU A 41 -21.42 26.10 15.95
CA LEU A 41 -20.59 26.35 14.75
C LEU A 41 -20.48 27.84 14.44
N SER A 42 -21.55 28.62 14.69
CA SER A 42 -21.54 30.07 14.47
C SER A 42 -20.62 30.84 15.43
N GLN A 43 -20.26 30.20 16.56
CA GLN A 43 -19.44 30.78 17.63
C GLN A 43 -18.01 30.25 17.60
N THR A 44 -17.70 29.30 16.71
CA THR A 44 -16.37 28.69 16.62
C THR A 44 -15.43 29.62 15.84
N THR A 45 -14.45 30.19 16.54
CA THR A 45 -13.43 31.08 15.94
C THR A 45 -12.23 30.31 15.38
N GLN A 46 -12.03 29.06 15.83
CA GLN A 46 -11.04 28.12 15.30
C GLN A 46 -11.64 26.71 15.34
N ASN A 47 -11.64 26.03 14.20
CA ASN A 47 -11.97 24.60 14.14
C ASN A 47 -10.67 23.80 14.36
N PRO A 48 -10.51 23.06 15.46
CA PRO A 48 -9.38 22.16 15.59
C PRO A 48 -9.48 21.09 14.49
N SER A 49 -8.36 20.84 13.81
CA SER A 49 -8.29 20.05 12.58
C SER A 49 -8.68 18.58 12.75
N ASN A 50 -8.80 18.10 13.99
CA ASN A 50 -9.17 16.74 14.34
C ASN A 50 -10.69 16.52 14.51
N ILE A 51 -11.54 17.53 14.28
CA ILE A 51 -13.01 17.36 14.37
C ILE A 51 -13.59 16.69 13.13
N PHE A 52 -12.97 16.85 11.95
CA PHE A 52 -13.51 16.38 10.69
C PHE A 52 -12.58 15.37 10.00
N ASP A 53 -13.11 14.18 9.73
CA ASP A 53 -12.53 13.25 8.77
C ASP A 53 -13.15 13.52 7.39
N LEU A 54 -12.31 13.77 6.39
CA LEU A 54 -12.76 13.85 5.00
C LEU A 54 -12.75 12.45 4.39
N LYS A 55 -13.93 11.98 3.96
CA LYS A 55 -14.06 10.75 3.15
C LYS A 55 -14.68 11.08 1.80
N ILE A 56 -14.14 10.49 0.75
CA ILE A 56 -14.67 10.58 -0.61
C ILE A 56 -15.35 9.25 -0.90
N ASN A 57 -16.67 9.24 -1.10
CA ASN A 57 -17.42 8.05 -1.47
C ASN A 57 -18.00 8.19 -2.88
N SER A 58 -18.19 7.06 -3.56
CA SER A 58 -18.87 7.00 -4.84
C SER A 58 -19.67 5.71 -4.95
N GLU A 59 -20.91 5.81 -5.42
CA GLU A 59 -21.79 4.66 -5.66
C GLU A 59 -21.46 3.96 -7.00
N THR A 60 -20.81 4.67 -7.93
CA THR A 60 -20.58 4.19 -9.31
C THR A 60 -19.11 4.07 -9.67
N ASP A 61 -18.23 4.81 -9.02
CA ASP A 61 -16.80 4.78 -9.32
C ASP A 61 -16.10 3.65 -8.55
N GLU A 62 -15.80 2.57 -9.27
CA GLU A 62 -15.10 1.40 -8.73
C GLU A 62 -13.69 1.69 -8.20
N HIS A 63 -13.03 2.73 -8.71
CA HIS A 63 -11.73 3.16 -8.18
C HIS A 63 -11.90 3.76 -6.79
N VAL A 64 -12.86 4.68 -6.64
CA VAL A 64 -13.18 5.29 -5.33
C VAL A 64 -13.64 4.24 -4.32
N LYS A 65 -14.45 3.25 -4.74
CA LYS A 65 -14.85 2.13 -3.88
C LYS A 65 -13.64 1.36 -3.34
N LYS A 66 -12.65 1.05 -4.19
CA LYS A 66 -11.42 0.37 -3.75
C LYS A 66 -10.62 1.20 -2.77
N LEU A 67 -10.46 2.50 -3.02
CA LEU A 67 -9.75 3.40 -2.10
C LEU A 67 -10.40 3.43 -0.71
N ASN A 68 -11.74 3.36 -0.64
CA ASN A 68 -12.47 3.30 0.63
C ASN A 68 -12.35 1.97 1.39
N GLN A 69 -11.84 0.91 0.75
CA GLN A 69 -11.56 -0.37 1.40
C GLN A 69 -10.19 -0.38 2.11
N ILE A 70 -9.35 0.64 1.90
CA ILE A 70 -8.05 0.74 2.55
C ILE A 70 -8.24 0.96 4.05
N LYS A 71 -7.78 -0.01 4.84
CA LYS A 71 -7.76 -0.01 6.31
C LYS A 71 -6.46 0.57 6.87
N ALA A 72 -5.39 0.56 6.07
CA ALA A 72 -4.07 1.05 6.49
C ALA A 72 -4.09 2.56 6.79
N LYS A 73 -3.46 2.95 7.90
CA LYS A 73 -3.39 4.34 8.40
C LYS A 73 -1.98 4.94 8.26
N TRP A 74 -1.27 4.55 7.22
CA TRP A 74 0.12 4.96 7.03
C TRP A 74 0.23 6.44 6.69
N LYS A 75 1.26 7.08 7.24
CA LYS A 75 1.66 8.44 6.89
C LYS A 75 2.90 8.35 6.03
N ILE A 76 2.75 8.74 4.78
CA ILE A 76 3.80 8.64 3.78
C ILE A 76 4.48 9.99 3.65
N TYR A 77 5.81 9.97 3.73
CA TYR A 77 6.68 11.11 3.52
C TYR A 77 7.72 10.77 2.48
N PHE A 78 8.35 11.81 1.93
CA PHE A 78 9.45 11.67 0.98
C PHE A 78 10.73 12.11 1.67
N GLY A 79 11.65 11.16 1.86
CA GLY A 79 12.91 11.42 2.53
C GLY A 79 13.83 12.32 1.70
N THR A 80 14.72 13.03 2.39
CA THR A 80 15.72 13.91 1.78
C THR A 80 17.05 13.19 1.54
N TYR A 81 17.00 11.90 1.24
CA TYR A 81 18.20 11.07 1.04
C TYR A 81 18.92 11.46 -0.26
N ASP A 82 20.24 11.61 -0.19
CA ASP A 82 21.08 12.01 -1.32
C ASP A 82 22.54 11.58 -1.05
N GLU A 83 22.81 10.28 -1.17
CA GLU A 83 24.10 9.65 -0.88
C GLU A 83 24.55 8.90 -2.15
N PRO A 84 25.64 9.33 -2.81
CA PRO A 84 26.11 8.71 -4.04
C PRO A 84 26.26 7.19 -3.91
N ASN A 85 25.85 6.45 -4.94
CA ASN A 85 25.88 4.97 -4.99
C ASN A 85 25.01 4.25 -3.95
N LYS A 86 24.07 4.95 -3.30
CA LYS A 86 23.14 4.33 -2.35
C LYS A 86 21.75 4.94 -2.40
N TRP A 87 21.67 6.27 -2.34
CA TRP A 87 20.44 7.03 -2.37
C TRP A 87 20.45 8.04 -3.52
N CYS A 88 19.30 8.17 -4.16
CA CYS A 88 19.04 9.21 -5.13
C CYS A 88 17.99 10.18 -4.58
N ARG A 89 18.15 11.45 -4.92
CA ARG A 89 17.15 12.47 -4.63
C ARG A 89 15.82 12.09 -5.29
N ILE A 90 14.76 12.10 -4.50
CA ILE A 90 13.41 11.90 -5.01
C ILE A 90 12.96 13.07 -5.88
N THR A 91 12.40 12.76 -7.06
CA THR A 91 11.85 13.76 -7.98
C THR A 91 10.31 13.67 -8.00
N PRO A 92 9.60 14.67 -8.55
CA PRO A 92 8.14 14.62 -8.62
C PRO A 92 7.58 13.40 -9.37
N VAL A 93 8.30 12.85 -10.36
CA VAL A 93 7.84 11.68 -11.11
C VAL A 93 7.93 10.39 -10.27
N TYR A 94 9.01 10.23 -9.50
CA TYR A 94 9.13 9.15 -8.51
C TYR A 94 8.11 9.29 -7.38
N ALA A 95 7.91 10.51 -6.87
CA ALA A 95 6.96 10.75 -5.78
C ALA A 95 5.54 10.32 -6.18
N ARG A 96 5.10 10.64 -7.40
CA ARG A 96 3.79 10.23 -7.93
C ARG A 96 3.67 8.71 -8.07
N GLU A 97 4.69 8.06 -8.61
CA GLU A 97 4.68 6.61 -8.79
C GLU A 97 4.69 5.88 -7.44
N TRP A 98 5.44 6.39 -6.46
CA TRP A 98 5.45 5.90 -5.09
C TRP A 98 4.06 5.94 -4.44
N VAL A 99 3.30 7.02 -4.64
CA VAL A 99 1.92 7.12 -4.12
C VAL A 99 1.05 6.00 -4.68
N MET A 100 1.17 5.70 -5.98
CA MET A 100 0.44 4.59 -6.59
C MET A 100 0.86 3.23 -6.01
N MET A 101 2.18 3.00 -5.89
CA MET A 101 2.73 1.77 -5.34
C MET A 101 2.29 1.52 -3.90
N MET A 102 2.41 2.55 -3.05
CA MET A 102 2.00 2.44 -1.65
C MET A 102 0.49 2.32 -1.50
N THR A 103 -0.31 2.94 -2.38
CA THR A 103 -1.76 2.76 -2.36
C THR A 103 -2.16 1.33 -2.72
N ASN A 104 -1.51 0.73 -3.72
CA ASN A 104 -1.73 -0.68 -4.06
C ASN A 104 -1.33 -1.60 -2.90
N LEU A 105 -0.17 -1.37 -2.27
CA LEU A 105 0.24 -2.16 -1.12
C LEU A 105 -0.76 -2.01 0.04
N ALA A 106 -1.13 -0.79 0.39
CA ALA A 106 -2.10 -0.50 1.43
C ALA A 106 -3.45 -1.18 1.16
N TYR A 107 -3.92 -1.13 -0.09
CA TYR A 107 -5.12 -1.82 -0.52
C TYR A 107 -5.00 -3.34 -0.37
N MET A 108 -3.94 -3.95 -0.93
CA MET A 108 -3.73 -5.40 -0.83
C MET A 108 -3.71 -5.86 0.63
N LEU A 109 -2.98 -5.16 1.52
CA LEU A 109 -2.91 -5.51 2.94
C LEU A 109 -4.22 -5.22 3.72
N SER A 110 -5.19 -4.55 3.10
CA SER A 110 -6.50 -4.28 3.69
C SER A 110 -7.56 -5.31 3.28
N THR A 111 -7.27 -6.13 2.27
CA THR A 111 -8.22 -7.09 1.69
C THR A 111 -8.50 -8.28 2.60
N PRO A 112 -9.69 -8.91 2.47
CA PRO A 112 -9.98 -10.20 3.09
C PRO A 112 -9.00 -11.30 2.65
N GLU A 113 -8.48 -11.24 1.42
CA GLU A 113 -7.46 -12.16 0.93
C GLU A 113 -6.20 -12.08 1.79
N PHE A 114 -5.63 -10.89 1.99
CA PHE A 114 -4.45 -10.75 2.86
C PHE A 114 -4.72 -11.21 4.30
N GLU A 115 -5.87 -10.83 4.86
CA GLU A 115 -6.27 -11.26 6.21
C GLU A 115 -6.31 -12.80 6.30
N THR A 116 -6.90 -13.46 5.31
CA THR A 116 -6.95 -14.92 5.22
C THR A 116 -5.55 -15.52 5.12
N LEU A 117 -4.69 -14.99 4.25
CA LEU A 117 -3.33 -15.48 4.10
C LEU A 117 -2.52 -15.33 5.39
N TRP A 118 -2.64 -14.18 6.05
CA TRP A 118 -1.93 -13.89 7.29
C TRP A 118 -2.30 -14.85 8.42
N PHE A 119 -3.60 -15.02 8.68
CA PHE A 119 -4.07 -15.91 9.75
C PHE A 119 -3.99 -17.40 9.41
N ASN A 120 -3.77 -17.75 8.13
CA ASN A 120 -3.55 -19.11 7.68
C ASN A 120 -2.14 -19.31 7.12
N HIS A 121 -1.16 -18.49 7.53
CA HIS A 121 0.17 -18.42 6.92
C HIS A 121 0.80 -19.80 6.75
N LYS A 122 0.79 -20.65 7.79
CA LYS A 122 1.33 -22.01 7.71
C LYS A 122 0.65 -22.89 6.67
N ALA A 123 -0.68 -22.83 6.57
CA ALA A 123 -1.43 -23.63 5.62
C ALA A 123 -1.20 -23.17 4.17
N VAL A 124 -1.00 -21.87 3.95
CA VAL A 124 -0.76 -21.28 2.63
C VAL A 124 0.71 -21.44 2.22
N MET A 125 1.61 -20.95 3.07
CA MET A 125 3.03 -20.79 2.76
C MET A 125 3.82 -22.08 3.05
N GLY A 126 3.27 -22.98 3.86
CA GLY A 126 3.89 -24.27 4.20
C GLY A 126 4.92 -24.20 5.32
N ASP A 127 4.99 -23.06 6.02
CA ASP A 127 5.97 -22.80 7.08
C ASP A 127 5.40 -21.86 8.15
N ASP A 128 5.98 -21.86 9.35
CA ASP A 128 5.58 -20.94 10.43
C ASP A 128 6.23 -19.57 10.24
N PHE A 129 5.51 -18.51 10.62
CA PHE A 129 6.11 -17.17 10.69
C PHE A 129 7.00 -17.09 11.94
N PHE A 130 8.11 -16.35 11.88
CA PHE A 130 9.03 -16.21 13.00
C PHE A 130 9.71 -14.83 13.05
N GLY A 131 10.09 -14.42 14.26
CA GLY A 131 10.73 -13.15 14.56
C GLY A 131 12.25 -13.17 14.43
N ASN A 132 12.91 -12.23 15.11
CA ASN A 132 14.35 -11.98 14.95
C ASN A 132 15.27 -13.06 15.55
N ASP A 133 14.76 -13.91 16.43
CA ASP A 133 15.54 -15.01 17.02
C ASP A 133 15.54 -16.26 16.11
N GLY A 134 14.83 -16.18 14.98
CA GLY A 134 14.78 -17.22 13.96
C GLY A 134 13.78 -18.32 14.28
N GLN A 135 14.00 -19.49 13.69
CA GLN A 135 13.13 -20.66 13.80
C GLN A 135 13.37 -21.43 15.11
N VAL A 136 13.16 -20.76 16.24
CA VAL A 136 13.31 -21.32 17.59
C VAL A 136 12.02 -21.16 18.38
N GLU A 137 11.81 -22.04 19.36
CA GLU A 137 10.71 -21.88 20.31
C GLU A 137 11.01 -20.75 21.29
N GLY A 138 10.02 -19.90 21.56
CA GLY A 138 10.11 -18.83 22.56
C GLY A 138 9.84 -17.44 22.00
N PRO A 139 9.92 -16.40 22.85
CA PRO A 139 9.72 -15.00 22.45
C PRO A 139 10.65 -14.63 21.29
N ASN A 140 10.18 -13.83 20.33
CA ASN A 140 10.91 -13.46 19.11
C ASN A 140 11.32 -14.63 18.18
N GLY A 141 10.98 -15.87 18.51
CA GLY A 141 11.13 -17.04 17.65
C GLY A 141 9.87 -17.28 16.80
N PHE A 142 9.37 -18.52 16.74
CA PHE A 142 8.10 -18.84 16.08
C PHE A 142 6.92 -18.06 16.68
N PHE A 143 6.11 -17.47 15.81
CA PHE A 143 4.94 -16.69 16.20
C PHE A 143 3.87 -17.57 16.84
N GLN A 144 3.33 -17.10 17.96
CA GLN A 144 2.15 -17.66 18.59
C GLN A 144 0.87 -17.03 18.00
N PRO A 145 -0.32 -17.63 18.18
CA PRO A 145 -1.57 -17.08 17.66
C PRO A 145 -1.81 -15.61 18.00
N GLU A 146 -1.40 -15.17 19.19
CA GLU A 146 -1.53 -13.79 19.67
C GLU A 146 -0.62 -12.83 18.89
N ASP A 147 0.54 -13.30 18.41
CA ASP A 147 1.45 -12.50 17.59
C ASP A 147 0.81 -12.17 16.25
N TYR A 148 0.13 -13.12 15.60
CA TYR A 148 -0.58 -12.85 14.36
C TYR A 148 -1.64 -11.75 14.52
N VAL A 149 -2.43 -11.79 15.60
CA VAL A 149 -3.46 -10.76 15.85
C VAL A 149 -2.84 -9.39 16.10
N ARG A 150 -1.80 -9.34 16.94
CA ARG A 150 -1.09 -8.09 17.27
C ARG A 150 -0.43 -7.50 16.03
N ILE A 151 0.34 -8.30 15.31
CA ILE A 151 1.09 -7.88 14.13
C ILE A 151 0.18 -7.49 12.98
N TYR A 152 -0.94 -8.17 12.76
CA TYR A 152 -1.92 -7.74 11.74
C TYR A 152 -2.37 -6.29 11.97
N ARG A 153 -2.64 -5.94 13.23
CA ARG A 153 -2.98 -4.55 13.60
C ARG A 153 -1.81 -3.62 13.41
N GLU A 154 -0.60 -4.02 13.76
CA GLU A 154 0.61 -3.21 13.55
C GLU A 154 0.88 -2.95 12.07
N ILE A 155 0.70 -3.95 11.19
CA ILE A 155 0.85 -3.78 9.73
C ILE A 155 -0.09 -2.67 9.24
N LEU A 156 -1.37 -2.71 9.63
CA LEU A 156 -2.34 -1.67 9.26
C LEU A 156 -2.05 -0.32 9.93
N ASN A 157 -1.34 -0.29 11.05
CA ASN A 157 -1.04 0.90 11.84
C ASN A 157 0.47 1.21 11.92
N ARG A 158 1.26 0.88 10.87
CA ARG A 158 2.73 1.07 10.80
C ARG A 158 3.19 2.53 11.01
N ASN A 159 2.25 3.48 11.03
CA ASN A 159 2.48 4.92 11.22
C ASN A 159 3.34 5.50 10.08
N GLU A 160 4.53 6.02 10.37
CA GLU A 160 5.34 6.80 9.44
C GLU A 160 6.17 5.92 8.50
N ILE A 161 6.14 6.25 7.20
CA ILE A 161 6.96 5.64 6.15
C ILE A 161 7.63 6.75 5.33
N ASN A 162 8.96 6.84 5.42
CA ASN A 162 9.83 7.75 4.68
C ASN A 162 10.32 7.05 3.41
N LEU A 163 9.73 7.42 2.29
CA LEU A 163 10.02 6.85 0.99
C LEU A 163 11.29 7.46 0.39
N GLY A 164 12.10 6.63 -0.26
CA GLY A 164 13.29 7.05 -0.97
C GLY A 164 13.55 6.25 -2.24
N ILE A 165 14.56 6.65 -3.00
CA ILE A 165 15.02 5.95 -4.20
C ILE A 165 16.43 5.47 -3.94
N THR A 166 16.66 4.17 -4.07
CA THR A 166 17.99 3.60 -3.87
C THR A 166 18.71 3.37 -5.19
N ASN A 167 20.02 3.22 -5.10
CA ASN A 167 20.87 2.76 -6.20
C ASN A 167 21.84 1.68 -5.70
N MET A 168 21.29 0.58 -5.19
CA MET A 168 22.10 -0.42 -4.49
C MET A 168 21.75 -1.88 -4.81
N GLY A 169 20.93 -2.12 -5.82
CA GLY A 169 20.61 -3.46 -6.33
C GLY A 169 19.29 -4.05 -5.82
N GLY A 170 18.47 -3.28 -5.10
CA GLY A 170 17.19 -3.75 -4.58
C GLY A 170 16.44 -2.67 -3.81
N GLY A 171 16.85 -2.43 -2.57
CA GLY A 171 16.20 -1.47 -1.71
C GLY A 171 16.92 -1.31 -0.38
N LEU A 172 16.34 -0.46 0.47
CA LEU A 172 16.76 -0.27 1.85
C LEU A 172 15.55 0.06 2.71
N GLY A 173 15.26 -0.82 3.65
CA GLY A 173 14.25 -0.66 4.69
C GLY A 173 14.86 -0.57 6.08
N GLY A 174 14.07 -0.06 7.03
CA GLY A 174 14.44 -0.06 8.44
C GLY A 174 13.76 1.05 9.23
N GLY A 175 13.11 0.69 10.33
CA GLY A 175 12.29 1.64 11.10
C GLY A 175 11.24 2.30 10.19
N ALA A 176 11.34 3.62 10.01
CA ALA A 176 10.45 4.37 9.13
C ALA A 176 10.91 4.39 7.65
N VAL A 177 12.14 3.97 7.33
CA VAL A 177 12.69 4.08 5.97
C VAL A 177 12.13 2.98 5.06
N LEU A 178 11.79 3.34 3.82
CA LEU A 178 11.47 2.43 2.72
C LEU A 178 11.99 3.01 1.40
N GLY A 179 13.14 2.53 0.94
CA GLY A 179 13.73 2.88 -0.34
C GLY A 179 13.79 1.69 -1.29
N VAL A 180 13.59 1.93 -2.58
CA VAL A 180 13.74 0.89 -3.61
C VAL A 180 14.40 1.42 -4.88
N ASP A 181 15.02 0.53 -5.64
CA ASP A 181 15.71 0.84 -6.88
C ASP A 181 14.73 1.18 -8.03
N THR A 182 15.22 1.90 -9.04
CA THR A 182 14.37 2.47 -10.11
C THR A 182 13.61 1.41 -10.90
N TRP A 183 14.18 0.23 -11.09
CA TRP A 183 13.55 -0.84 -11.86
C TRP A 183 12.28 -1.39 -11.20
N LEU A 184 12.09 -1.21 -9.88
CA LEU A 184 10.87 -1.63 -9.18
C LEU A 184 9.67 -0.73 -9.51
N PHE A 185 9.91 0.53 -9.87
CA PHE A 185 8.88 1.45 -10.38
C PHE A 185 8.34 1.03 -11.75
N TYR A 186 9.08 0.18 -12.47
CA TYR A 186 8.65 -0.43 -13.74
C TYR A 186 7.97 -1.78 -13.49
N GLY A 187 8.62 -2.61 -12.66
CA GLY A 187 8.23 -4.01 -12.51
C GLY A 187 7.00 -4.25 -11.63
N HIS A 188 6.62 -3.32 -10.75
CA HIS A 188 5.51 -3.51 -9.79
C HIS A 188 4.15 -3.78 -10.44
N TYR A 189 3.97 -3.35 -11.70
CA TYR A 189 2.74 -3.60 -12.46
C TYR A 189 2.57 -5.04 -12.91
N ARG A 190 3.67 -5.75 -13.21
CA ARG A 190 3.61 -6.99 -14.01
C ARG A 190 4.74 -8.00 -13.82
N LEU A 191 5.98 -7.57 -13.55
CA LEU A 191 7.16 -8.43 -13.71
C LEU A 191 7.90 -8.72 -12.41
N SER A 192 8.24 -7.69 -11.65
CA SER A 192 8.95 -7.86 -10.37
C SER A 192 8.04 -8.13 -9.19
N GLY A 193 6.73 -7.90 -9.37
CA GLY A 193 5.76 -7.93 -8.29
C GLY A 193 6.10 -6.93 -7.19
N TYR A 194 5.73 -7.28 -5.96
CA TYR A 194 5.97 -6.48 -4.76
C TYR A 194 7.04 -7.08 -3.85
N ARG A 195 7.72 -8.16 -4.27
CA ARG A 195 8.72 -8.88 -3.49
C ARG A 195 9.67 -7.99 -2.70
N ILE A 196 10.47 -7.16 -3.40
CA ILE A 196 11.46 -6.31 -2.73
C ILE A 196 10.79 -5.21 -1.91
N ILE A 197 9.69 -4.64 -2.41
CA ILE A 197 8.94 -3.63 -1.64
C ILE A 197 8.47 -4.22 -0.31
N ALA A 198 7.97 -5.47 -0.30
CA ALA A 198 7.53 -6.18 0.88
C ALA A 198 8.71 -6.54 1.81
N HIS A 199 9.85 -6.96 1.26
CA HIS A 199 11.08 -7.19 2.00
C HIS A 199 11.52 -5.93 2.77
N GLU A 200 11.70 -4.82 2.06
CA GLU A 200 12.10 -3.56 2.68
C GLU A 200 11.02 -2.99 3.61
N PHE A 201 9.74 -3.28 3.32
CA PHE A 201 8.64 -2.93 4.21
C PHE A 201 8.72 -3.72 5.53
N GLY A 202 9.09 -5.00 5.47
CA GLY A 202 9.26 -5.90 6.62
C GLY A 202 10.39 -5.48 7.56
N HIS A 203 11.40 -4.77 7.07
CA HIS A 203 12.49 -4.23 7.89
C HIS A 203 12.08 -3.28 9.02
N HIS A 204 10.81 -2.87 9.07
CA HIS A 204 10.25 -2.22 10.25
C HIS A 204 10.29 -3.10 11.50
N TRP A 205 10.01 -4.40 11.36
CA TRP A 205 9.87 -5.33 12.48
C TRP A 205 11.07 -6.27 12.64
N GLY A 206 11.77 -6.60 11.55
CA GLY A 206 12.84 -7.58 11.63
C GLY A 206 13.87 -7.53 10.51
N GLY A 207 14.98 -8.24 10.74
CA GLY A 207 16.08 -8.34 9.78
C GLY A 207 16.00 -9.57 8.89
N HIS A 208 17.08 -9.83 8.16
CA HIS A 208 17.22 -11.01 7.30
C HIS A 208 17.15 -12.36 8.04
N ASN A 209 17.27 -12.35 9.37
CA ASN A 209 17.16 -13.54 10.22
C ASN A 209 15.71 -13.81 10.66
N SER A 210 14.73 -13.06 10.15
CA SER A 210 13.31 -13.18 10.50
C SER A 210 12.45 -13.38 9.25
N ALA A 211 11.24 -13.90 9.42
CA ALA A 211 10.27 -14.03 8.33
C ALA A 211 9.79 -12.68 7.76
N TRP A 212 10.23 -11.54 8.32
CA TRP A 212 9.92 -10.21 7.79
C TRP A 212 10.70 -9.84 6.54
N ALA A 213 12.00 -10.17 6.51
CA ALA A 213 12.93 -9.76 5.46
C ALA A 213 13.88 -10.89 5.08
N MET A 214 13.45 -12.13 5.23
CA MET A 214 14.17 -13.29 4.71
C MET A 214 13.76 -13.52 3.24
N SER A 215 14.76 -13.56 2.36
CA SER A 215 14.57 -13.68 0.91
C SER A 215 13.70 -14.89 0.54
N ASN A 216 12.67 -14.65 -0.30
CA ASN A 216 11.70 -15.66 -0.74
C ASN A 216 10.99 -16.42 0.39
N TYR A 217 10.83 -15.79 1.56
CA TYR A 217 10.17 -16.39 2.72
C TYR A 217 9.17 -15.41 3.35
N GLY A 218 8.27 -15.93 4.19
CA GLY A 218 7.49 -15.10 5.10
C GLY A 218 6.71 -13.98 4.42
N PHE A 219 6.88 -12.75 4.91
CA PHE A 219 6.14 -11.58 4.44
C PHE A 219 6.47 -11.21 2.99
N GLU A 220 7.74 -11.28 2.60
CA GLU A 220 8.19 -11.03 1.22
C GLU A 220 7.46 -11.93 0.24
N ALA A 221 7.52 -13.25 0.43
CA ALA A 221 6.93 -14.22 -0.49
C ALA A 221 5.40 -14.15 -0.50
N MET A 222 4.79 -13.99 0.68
CA MET A 222 3.33 -13.92 0.80
C MET A 222 2.75 -12.70 0.07
N VAL A 223 3.32 -11.51 0.28
CA VAL A 223 2.84 -10.28 -0.37
C VAL A 223 3.11 -10.30 -1.86
N ASP A 224 4.25 -10.83 -2.30
CA ASP A 224 4.56 -10.96 -3.72
C ASP A 224 3.58 -11.89 -4.45
N TRP A 225 3.30 -13.06 -3.86
CA TRP A 225 2.36 -14.01 -4.44
C TRP A 225 0.93 -13.52 -4.43
N LEU A 226 0.52 -12.81 -3.38
CA LEU A 226 -0.76 -12.11 -3.34
C LEU A 226 -0.85 -11.02 -4.42
N ASN A 227 0.23 -10.28 -4.66
CA ASN A 227 0.26 -9.29 -5.72
C ASN A 227 0.06 -9.93 -7.10
N PHE A 228 0.75 -11.04 -7.39
CA PHE A 228 0.52 -11.78 -8.64
C PHE A 228 -0.90 -12.36 -8.75
N TYR A 229 -1.47 -12.84 -7.63
CA TYR A 229 -2.86 -13.29 -7.60
C TYR A 229 -3.81 -12.17 -8.04
N PHE A 230 -3.61 -10.95 -7.56
CA PHE A 230 -4.38 -9.79 -8.02
C PHE A 230 -4.08 -9.40 -9.46
N GLN A 231 -2.81 -9.40 -9.90
CA GLN A 231 -2.47 -9.02 -11.28
C GLN A 231 -3.12 -9.93 -12.33
N ARG A 232 -3.37 -11.21 -12.01
CA ARG A 232 -4.13 -12.13 -12.87
C ARG A 232 -5.62 -11.80 -13.00
N ARG A 233 -6.12 -10.84 -12.22
CA ARG A 233 -7.50 -10.35 -12.21
C ARG A 233 -7.51 -8.87 -12.58
N PRO A 234 -7.50 -8.52 -13.88
CA PRO A 234 -7.50 -7.13 -14.33
C PRO A 234 -8.56 -6.28 -13.61
N GLY A 235 -8.14 -5.11 -13.12
CA GLY A 235 -8.96 -4.21 -12.32
C GLY A 235 -9.05 -4.52 -10.81
N SER A 236 -8.42 -5.57 -10.27
CA SER A 236 -8.61 -5.96 -8.87
C SER A 236 -7.90 -5.07 -7.83
N ILE A 237 -6.84 -4.35 -8.20
CA ILE A 237 -6.15 -3.36 -7.34
C ILE A 237 -6.24 -1.96 -7.99
N PRO A 238 -6.13 -0.88 -7.21
CA PRO A 238 -6.40 0.49 -7.68
C PRO A 238 -5.58 0.93 -8.90
N TYR A 239 -4.27 0.68 -8.90
CA TYR A 239 -3.36 1.23 -9.91
C TYR A 239 -2.60 0.12 -10.64
N MET A 240 -3.18 -0.39 -11.74
CA MET A 240 -2.51 -1.41 -12.59
C MET A 240 -2.15 -0.93 -13.99
N ASP A 241 -2.60 0.24 -14.38
CA ASP A 241 -2.30 0.80 -15.69
C ASP A 241 -1.04 1.68 -15.60
N PRO A 242 0.09 1.27 -16.24
CA PRO A 242 1.32 2.04 -16.20
C PRO A 242 1.21 3.41 -16.90
N ASN A 243 0.12 3.67 -17.64
CA ASN A 243 -0.12 4.94 -18.33
C ASN A 243 -0.78 5.99 -17.43
N VAL A 244 -1.26 5.65 -16.23
CA VAL A 244 -1.89 6.61 -15.31
C VAL A 244 -0.92 7.71 -14.90
N ASN A 245 0.32 7.36 -14.54
CA ASN A 245 1.40 8.32 -14.28
C ASN A 245 2.47 8.30 -15.39
N ALA A 246 2.43 7.31 -16.29
CA ALA A 246 3.34 7.17 -17.43
C ALA A 246 4.83 7.25 -17.03
N PHE A 247 5.20 6.73 -15.85
CA PHE A 247 6.56 6.78 -15.31
C PHE A 247 7.59 6.20 -16.28
N HIS A 248 7.20 5.15 -17.01
CA HIS A 248 8.02 4.48 -18.01
C HIS A 248 8.40 5.34 -19.23
N LEU A 249 7.73 6.49 -19.43
CA LEU A 249 8.08 7.47 -20.48
C LEU A 249 9.06 8.54 -19.98
N THR A 250 9.47 8.48 -18.71
CA THR A 250 10.45 9.41 -18.15
C THR A 250 11.80 9.23 -18.86
N PRO A 251 12.42 10.31 -19.37
CA PRO A 251 13.75 10.22 -19.98
C PRO A 251 14.78 9.67 -19.01
N ASP A 252 15.71 8.84 -19.50
CA ASP A 252 16.77 8.24 -18.67
C ASP A 252 17.59 9.27 -17.88
N SER A 253 17.76 10.49 -18.42
CA SER A 253 18.45 11.60 -17.74
C SER A 253 17.74 12.12 -16.49
N ALA A 254 16.45 11.81 -16.32
CA ALA A 254 15.66 12.16 -15.14
C ALA A 254 15.46 10.96 -14.18
N LEU A 255 16.03 9.80 -14.51
CA LEU A 255 16.02 8.61 -13.67
C LEU A 255 17.31 8.52 -12.83
N CYS A 256 17.18 7.95 -11.63
CA CYS A 256 18.29 7.61 -10.75
C CYS A 256 19.18 6.52 -11.37
N GLN A 257 18.59 5.56 -12.08
CA GLN A 257 19.27 4.47 -12.77
C GLN A 257 18.57 4.20 -14.11
N GLY A 258 19.33 3.78 -15.12
CA GLY A 258 18.77 3.26 -16.37
C GLY A 258 18.01 1.95 -16.11
N VAL A 259 16.87 1.76 -16.79
CA VAL A 259 16.04 0.56 -16.65
C VAL A 259 15.81 -0.08 -18.00
N ASN A 260 15.76 -1.42 -18.03
CA ASN A 260 15.33 -2.15 -19.22
C ASN A 260 13.85 -1.87 -19.49
N GLN A 261 13.56 -1.12 -20.55
CA GLN A 261 12.20 -0.74 -20.94
C GLN A 261 11.27 -1.92 -21.22
N ASN A 262 11.80 -3.12 -21.47
CA ASN A 262 10.98 -4.33 -21.63
C ASN A 262 10.30 -4.76 -20.32
N MET A 263 10.73 -4.26 -19.15
CA MET A 263 10.11 -4.58 -17.86
C MET A 263 8.64 -4.15 -17.79
N VAL A 264 8.27 -3.03 -18.43
CA VAL A 264 6.87 -2.56 -18.48
C VAL A 264 6.00 -3.44 -19.39
N LYS A 265 6.62 -4.09 -20.39
CA LYS A 265 5.93 -4.99 -21.32
C LYS A 265 5.80 -6.42 -20.79
N GLY A 266 6.44 -6.73 -19.67
CA GLY A 266 6.25 -8.01 -19.00
C GLY A 266 4.78 -8.22 -18.65
N VAL A 267 4.32 -9.47 -18.66
CA VAL A 267 2.98 -9.82 -18.19
C VAL A 267 3.12 -10.94 -17.18
N ALA A 268 2.54 -10.76 -15.99
CA ALA A 268 2.51 -11.80 -14.95
C ALA A 268 1.80 -13.09 -15.36
N SER A 269 1.15 -13.12 -16.53
CA SER A 269 0.53 -14.32 -17.10
C SER A 269 1.52 -15.47 -17.33
N THR A 270 2.83 -15.19 -17.33
CA THR A 270 3.89 -16.20 -17.48
C THR A 270 4.55 -16.61 -16.16
N ALA A 271 4.22 -16.00 -15.02
CA ALA A 271 4.70 -16.44 -13.72
C ALA A 271 3.92 -17.71 -13.29
N PRO A 272 4.58 -18.73 -12.73
CA PRO A 272 3.89 -19.98 -12.37
C PRO A 272 2.78 -19.70 -11.36
N TRP A 273 1.70 -20.48 -11.47
CA TRP A 273 0.67 -20.60 -10.45
C TRP A 273 1.34 -20.82 -9.09
N ASN A 274 1.07 -19.94 -8.12
CA ASN A 274 1.77 -19.92 -6.84
C ASN A 274 0.90 -20.48 -5.71
N LYS A 275 1.46 -20.61 -4.50
CA LYS A 275 0.72 -21.22 -3.37
C LYS A 275 -0.53 -20.41 -3.00
N VAL A 276 -0.53 -19.09 -3.19
CA VAL A 276 -1.70 -18.23 -2.95
C VAL A 276 -2.82 -18.53 -3.95
N ASP A 277 -2.49 -18.68 -5.24
CA ASP A 277 -3.50 -19.07 -6.23
C ASP A 277 -4.09 -20.46 -5.94
N GLU A 278 -3.23 -21.43 -5.59
CA GLU A 278 -3.66 -22.78 -5.26
C GLU A 278 -4.55 -22.80 -4.02
N TYR A 279 -4.16 -22.04 -2.99
CA TYR A 279 -4.94 -21.93 -1.77
C TYR A 279 -6.34 -21.37 -2.05
N PHE A 280 -6.46 -20.25 -2.77
CA PHE A 280 -7.78 -19.65 -3.06
C PHE A 280 -8.60 -20.41 -4.10
N LYS A 281 -7.96 -21.21 -4.96
CA LYS A 281 -8.70 -22.16 -5.82
C LYS A 281 -9.38 -23.25 -4.98
N ASN A 282 -8.71 -23.73 -3.94
CA ASN A 282 -9.21 -24.78 -3.07
C ASN A 282 -10.08 -24.24 -1.91
N ASN A 283 -9.93 -22.95 -1.58
CA ASN A 283 -10.66 -22.25 -0.54
C ASN A 283 -11.19 -20.92 -1.11
N PRO A 284 -12.26 -20.95 -1.93
CA PRO A 284 -12.79 -19.75 -2.55
C PRO A 284 -13.27 -18.73 -1.51
N MET A 285 -12.91 -17.46 -1.70
CA MET A 285 -13.40 -16.38 -0.86
C MET A 285 -14.92 -16.19 -1.06
N PRO A 286 -15.68 -15.86 0.00
CA PRO A 286 -17.07 -15.44 -0.17
C PRO A 286 -17.11 -14.24 -1.09
N ASN A 287 -18.02 -14.24 -2.09
CA ASN A 287 -18.22 -13.05 -2.90
C ASN A 287 -18.63 -11.89 -1.98
N PRO A 288 -17.96 -10.72 -2.05
CA PRO A 288 -18.37 -9.53 -1.33
C PRO A 288 -19.74 -9.02 -1.79
#